data_AF-A0A937B1J7-F1
#
_entry.id   AF-A0A937B1J7-F1
#
_cell.length_a   1.000
_cell.length_b   1.000
_cell.length_c   1.000
_cell.angle_alpha   90.00
_cell.angle_beta   90.00
_cell.angle_gamma   90.00
#
_symmetry.space_group_name_H-M   'P 1'
#
loop_
_entity.id
_entity.type
_entity.pdbx_description
1 polymer ?
#
loop_
_entity_poly.entity_id
_entity_poly.type
_entity_poly.pdbx_seq_one_letter_code
_entity_poly.pdbx_strand_id
1 'polypeptide(L)'
;MDVEIRPVGNSLGVILPKAVLDAWGLGRGDRLTVTGKGLRPVKRGGLSPRALDALKRSIALAVVRDFAPSQIRAQILANLHRWREQGVWVSAYDEWRDIAERGDDGELFAMMLGHDDTATRLRESMPFVGLLPQSEVRRLHEEAAA
;
A
#
# COMPACT_ATOMS: atom_id res chain seq x y z
N MET A 1 -0.31 -29.42 11.28
CA MET A 1 -1.31 -30.24 10.57
C MET A 1 -0.62 -30.76 9.36
N ASP A 2 -0.55 -32.07 9.23
CA ASP A 2 0.19 -32.71 8.15
C ASP A 2 -0.79 -33.08 7.03
N VAL A 3 -0.38 -32.85 5.78
CA VAL A 3 -1.16 -33.20 4.59
C VAL A 3 -0.32 -34.11 3.72
N GLU A 4 -0.96 -35.15 3.21
CA GLU A 4 -0.31 -36.12 2.34
C GLU A 4 -0.35 -35.65 0.88
N ILE A 5 0.77 -35.81 0.19
CA ILE A 5 0.87 -35.63 -1.25
C ILE A 5 0.41 -36.92 -1.91
N ARG A 6 -0.59 -36.83 -2.79
CA ARG A 6 -1.19 -37.99 -3.47
C ARG A 6 -1.32 -37.77 -4.99
N PRO A 7 -1.41 -38.83 -5.79
CA PRO A 7 -1.72 -38.71 -7.20
C PRO A 7 -3.14 -38.16 -7.45
N VAL A 8 -3.23 -37.19 -8.36
CA VAL A 8 -4.47 -36.57 -8.85
C VAL A 8 -4.36 -36.49 -10.37
N GLY A 9 -4.96 -37.46 -11.08
CA GLY A 9 -4.76 -37.62 -12.52
C GLY A 9 -3.28 -37.88 -12.84
N ASN A 10 -2.71 -37.12 -13.77
CA ASN A 10 -1.29 -37.19 -14.17
C ASN A 10 -0.38 -36.27 -13.33
N SER A 11 -0.79 -35.88 -12.13
CA SER A 11 -0.05 -34.93 -11.29
C SER A 11 -0.09 -35.32 -9.82
N LEU A 12 0.76 -34.69 -9.01
CA LEU A 12 0.71 -34.79 -7.56
C LEU A 12 -0.07 -33.60 -6.98
N GLY A 13 -0.87 -33.86 -5.95
CA GLY A 13 -1.66 -32.84 -5.27
C GLY A 13 -1.73 -33.08 -3.78
N VAL A 14 -2.08 -32.03 -3.04
CA VAL A 14 -2.45 -32.10 -1.62
C VAL A 14 -3.95 -31.86 -1.49
N ILE A 15 -4.60 -32.55 -0.55
CA ILE A 15 -6.01 -32.30 -0.25
C ILE A 15 -6.12 -31.61 1.09
N LEU A 16 -6.74 -30.44 1.06
CA LEU A 16 -7.03 -29.65 2.25
C LEU A 16 -8.42 -30.02 2.78
N PRO A 17 -8.60 -30.19 4.10
CA PRO A 17 -9.91 -30.38 4.70
C PRO A 17 -10.83 -29.22 4.38
N LYS A 18 -12.11 -29.53 4.14
CA LYS A 18 -13.13 -28.52 3.85
C LYS A 18 -13.20 -27.43 4.91
N ALA A 19 -13.09 -27.78 6.20
CA ALA A 19 -13.08 -26.81 7.29
C ALA A 19 -11.95 -25.77 7.20
N VAL A 20 -10.78 -26.13 6.65
CA VAL A 20 -9.68 -25.19 6.42
C VAL A 20 -10.02 -24.24 5.28
N LEU A 21 -10.63 -24.75 4.20
CA LEU A 21 -11.08 -23.93 3.08
C LEU A 21 -12.20 -22.97 3.50
N ASP A 22 -13.16 -23.44 4.29
CA ASP A 22 -14.26 -22.64 4.84
C ASP A 22 -13.71 -21.52 5.75
N ALA A 23 -12.76 -21.85 6.64
CA ALA A 23 -12.09 -20.85 7.49
C ALA A 23 -11.29 -19.81 6.68
N TRP A 24 -10.83 -20.16 5.48
CA TRP A 24 -10.15 -19.25 4.55
C TRP A 24 -11.10 -18.56 3.56
N GLY A 25 -12.40 -18.87 3.59
CA GLY A 25 -13.39 -18.32 2.65
C GLY A 25 -13.12 -18.73 1.19
N LEU A 26 -12.57 -19.92 0.97
CA LEU A 26 -12.21 -20.43 -0.35
C LEU A 26 -13.21 -21.47 -0.87
N GLY A 27 -13.57 -21.34 -2.14
CA GLY A 27 -14.41 -22.25 -2.89
C GLY A 27 -13.67 -22.89 -4.07
N ARG A 28 -14.41 -23.72 -4.82
CA ARG A 28 -13.91 -24.34 -6.05
C ARG A 28 -13.59 -23.27 -7.09
N GLY A 29 -12.38 -23.32 -7.65
CA GLY A 29 -11.88 -22.34 -8.64
C GLY A 29 -10.97 -21.25 -8.05
N ASP A 30 -10.89 -21.17 -6.72
CA ASP A 30 -10.03 -20.20 -6.04
C ASP A 30 -8.57 -20.65 -6.06
N ARG A 31 -7.66 -19.67 -5.97
CA ARG A 31 -6.22 -19.90 -6.06
C ARG A 31 -5.56 -19.78 -4.68
N LEU A 32 -4.55 -20.62 -4.47
CA LEU A 32 -3.63 -20.55 -3.35
C LEU A 32 -2.26 -20.08 -3.84
N THR A 33 -1.53 -19.34 -3.00
CA THR A 33 -0.11 -19.04 -3.23
C THR A 33 0.73 -20.06 -2.47
N VAL A 34 1.67 -20.69 -3.17
CA VAL A 34 2.73 -21.52 -2.58
C VAL A 34 3.91 -20.62 -2.23
N THR A 35 4.40 -20.68 -1.00
CA THR A 35 5.60 -19.95 -0.53
C THR A 35 6.58 -20.92 0.09
N GLY A 36 7.83 -20.50 0.31
CA GLY A 36 8.82 -21.30 1.05
C GLY A 36 8.42 -21.63 2.50
N LYS A 37 7.36 -21.00 3.04
CA LYS A 37 6.83 -21.24 4.39
C LYS A 37 5.49 -22.01 4.39
N GLY A 38 4.95 -22.37 3.21
CA GLY A 38 3.70 -23.13 3.08
C GLY A 38 2.69 -22.54 2.10
N LEU A 39 1.45 -23.02 2.18
CA LEU A 39 0.30 -22.59 1.39
C LEU A 39 -0.46 -21.46 2.08
N ARG A 40 -0.88 -20.45 1.31
CA ARG A 40 -1.75 -19.38 1.81
C ARG A 40 -2.85 -19.04 0.80
N PRO A 41 -4.06 -18.62 1.23
CA PRO A 41 -5.04 -18.03 0.34
C PRO A 41 -4.45 -16.85 -0.43
N VAL A 42 -4.75 -16.73 -1.72
CA VAL A 42 -4.58 -15.45 -2.41
C VAL A 42 -5.49 -14.46 -1.70
N LYS A 43 -4.94 -13.40 -1.11
CA LYS A 43 -5.73 -12.39 -0.39
C LYS A 43 -6.84 -11.87 -1.32
N ARG A 44 -8.07 -12.38 -1.14
CA ARG A 44 -9.29 -11.68 -1.55
C ARG A 44 -9.47 -10.54 -0.54
N GLY A 45 -9.01 -9.35 -0.88
CA GLY A 45 -9.15 -8.19 0.01
C GLY A 45 -8.04 -7.15 -0.09
N GLY A 46 -7.41 -7.01 -1.27
CA GLY A 46 -6.59 -5.85 -1.58
C GLY A 46 -7.39 -4.93 -2.51
N LEU A 47 -7.26 -3.63 -2.30
CA LEU A 47 -7.75 -2.65 -3.27
C LEU A 47 -7.09 -2.91 -4.63
N SER A 48 -7.84 -2.72 -5.72
CA SER A 48 -7.24 -2.68 -7.06
C SER A 48 -6.17 -1.58 -7.10
N PRO A 49 -5.16 -1.62 -7.98
CA PRO A 49 -4.13 -0.57 -8.05
C PRO A 49 -4.73 0.84 -8.13
N ARG A 50 -5.82 1.00 -8.89
CA ARG A 50 -6.58 2.25 -8.99
C ARG A 50 -7.28 2.64 -7.68
N ALA A 51 -7.89 1.69 -6.98
CA ALA A 51 -8.52 1.95 -5.70
C ALA A 51 -7.48 2.22 -4.60
N LEU A 52 -6.31 1.61 -4.67
CA LEU A 52 -5.19 1.87 -3.78
C LEU A 52 -4.62 3.28 -3.99
N ASP A 53 -4.41 3.71 -5.24
CA ASP A 53 -4.03 5.09 -5.52
C ASP A 53 -5.11 6.08 -5.05
N ALA A 54 -6.38 5.78 -5.28
CA ALA A 54 -7.48 6.61 -4.79
C ALA A 54 -7.47 6.78 -3.26
N LEU A 55 -7.18 5.71 -2.51
CA LEU A 55 -6.97 5.77 -1.06
C LEU A 55 -5.75 6.62 -0.68
N LYS A 56 -4.62 6.44 -1.36
CA LYS A 56 -3.41 7.25 -1.10
C LYS A 56 -3.66 8.74 -1.35
N ARG A 57 -4.42 9.04 -2.41
CA ARG A 57 -4.85 10.40 -2.73
C ARG A 57 -5.86 10.95 -1.72
N SER A 58 -6.77 10.15 -1.16
CA SER A 58 -7.68 10.62 -0.11
C SER A 58 -6.94 10.94 1.18
N ILE A 59 -5.91 10.16 1.54
CA ILE A 59 -4.97 10.48 2.61
C ILE A 59 -4.23 11.78 2.31
N ALA A 60 -3.69 11.94 1.10
CA ALA A 60 -3.01 13.17 0.69
C ALA A 60 -3.94 14.40 0.76
N LEU A 61 -5.20 14.25 0.35
CA LEU A 61 -6.21 15.30 0.44
C LEU A 61 -6.49 15.71 1.89
N ALA A 62 -6.64 14.74 2.79
CA ALA A 62 -6.81 15.03 4.22
C ALA A 62 -5.59 15.76 4.80
N VAL A 63 -4.37 15.38 4.41
CA VAL A 63 -3.14 16.09 4.79
C VAL A 63 -3.16 17.54 4.27
N VAL A 64 -3.46 17.75 2.99
CA VAL A 64 -3.50 19.10 2.39
C VAL A 64 -4.57 19.98 3.02
N ARG A 65 -5.69 19.40 3.47
CA ARG A 65 -6.77 20.13 4.13
C ARG A 65 -6.36 20.64 5.52
N ASP A 66 -5.64 19.82 6.28
CA ASP A 66 -5.45 20.04 7.73
C ASP A 66 -4.06 20.61 8.07
N PHE A 67 -3.11 20.63 7.13
CA PHE A 67 -1.73 21.05 7.36
C PHE A 67 -1.25 22.08 6.32
N ALA A 68 -0.48 23.07 6.78
CA ALA A 68 0.15 24.05 5.91
C ALA A 68 1.25 23.39 5.04
N PRO A 69 1.53 23.91 3.83
CA PRO A 69 2.58 23.39 2.96
C PRO A 69 3.95 23.26 3.65
N SER A 70 4.30 24.23 4.50
CA SER A 70 5.55 24.21 5.28
C SER A 70 5.64 23.02 6.24
N GLN A 71 4.53 22.63 6.87
CA GLN A 71 4.46 21.46 7.76
C GLN A 71 4.58 20.16 6.96
N ILE A 72 3.94 20.10 5.78
CA ILE A 72 4.03 18.96 4.87
C ILE A 72 5.47 18.77 4.41
N ARG A 73 6.14 19.84 3.95
CA ARG A 73 7.56 19.80 3.55
C ARG A 73 8.46 19.33 4.68
N ALA A 74 8.28 19.87 5.89
CA ALA A 74 9.05 19.46 7.05
C ALA A 74 8.88 17.96 7.36
N GLN A 75 7.64 17.44 7.28
CA GLN A 75 7.38 16.02 7.46
C GLN A 75 8.04 15.17 6.38
N ILE A 76 7.96 15.59 5.11
CA ILE A 76 8.59 14.90 3.98
C ILE A 76 10.09 14.76 4.24
N LEU A 77 10.78 15.87 4.51
CA LEU A 77 12.21 15.87 4.75
C LEU A 77 12.60 15.03 5.97
N ALA A 78 11.85 15.11 7.07
CA ALA A 78 12.08 14.29 8.26
C ALA A 78 11.92 12.79 7.99
N ASN A 79 10.90 12.40 7.22
CA ASN A 79 10.67 11.00 6.85
C ASN A 79 11.74 10.49 5.90
N LEU A 80 12.13 11.27 4.89
CA LEU A 80 13.19 10.91 3.96
C LEU A 80 14.53 10.74 4.68
N HIS A 81 14.87 11.64 5.61
CA HIS A 81 16.07 11.50 6.44
C HIS A 81 16.07 10.18 7.22
N ARG A 82 14.99 9.90 7.94
CA ARG A 82 14.83 8.68 8.73
C ARG A 82 14.90 7.41 7.89
N TRP A 83 14.27 7.39 6.71
CA TRP A 83 14.30 6.22 5.83
C TRP A 83 15.69 5.99 5.23
N ARG A 84 16.43 7.06 4.94
CA ARG A 84 17.83 6.99 4.53
C ARG A 84 18.69 6.32 5.59
N GLU A 85 18.54 6.71 6.85
CA GLU A 85 19.26 6.11 7.98
C GLU A 85 18.92 4.62 8.17
N GLN A 86 17.72 4.20 7.77
CA GLN A 86 17.27 2.80 7.79
C GLN A 86 17.73 1.99 6.57
N GLY A 87 18.50 2.59 5.65
CA GLY A 87 19.00 1.92 4.46
C GLY A 87 17.95 1.69 3.36
N VAL A 88 16.80 2.35 3.44
CA VAL A 88 15.74 2.28 2.41
C VAL A 88 15.81 3.55 1.57
N TRP A 89 16.20 3.43 0.30
CA TRP A 89 16.23 4.55 -0.64
C TRP A 89 15.78 4.11 -2.03
N VAL A 90 14.88 4.88 -2.65
CA VAL A 90 14.38 4.68 -4.01
C VAL A 90 14.41 6.00 -4.76
N SER A 91 14.42 5.98 -6.10
CA SER A 91 14.51 7.19 -6.93
C SER A 91 13.41 8.23 -6.64
N ALA A 92 12.21 7.78 -6.27
CA ALA A 92 11.11 8.66 -5.89
C ALA A 92 11.44 9.55 -4.67
N TYR A 93 12.41 9.17 -3.83
CA TYR A 93 12.78 9.94 -2.65
C TYR A 93 13.60 11.18 -3.00
N ASP A 94 14.47 11.09 -4.01
CA ASP A 94 15.19 12.27 -4.52
C ASP A 94 14.19 13.26 -5.14
N GLU A 95 13.21 12.78 -5.89
CA GLU A 95 12.14 13.64 -6.45
C GLU A 95 11.33 14.33 -5.35
N TRP A 96 10.92 13.59 -4.32
CA TRP A 96 10.20 14.18 -3.18
C TRP A 96 11.04 15.17 -2.39
N ARG A 97 12.35 14.93 -2.23
CA ARG A 97 13.27 15.90 -1.61
C ARG A 97 13.31 17.17 -2.43
N ASP A 98 13.51 17.06 -3.73
CA ASP A 98 13.61 18.21 -4.63
C ASP A 98 12.30 19.04 -4.61
N ILE A 99 11.14 18.37 -4.67
CA ILE A 99 9.82 19.02 -4.55
C ILE A 99 9.70 19.74 -3.20
N ALA A 100 10.12 19.12 -2.10
CA ALA A 100 10.02 19.69 -0.77
C ALA A 100 10.95 20.91 -0.59
N GLU A 101 12.16 20.87 -1.14
CA GLU A 101 13.19 21.92 -1.01
C GLU A 101 12.94 23.15 -1.89
N ARG A 102 12.35 22.98 -3.09
CA ARG A 102 12.11 24.11 -4.02
C ARG A 102 11.13 25.17 -3.50
N GLY A 103 10.25 24.80 -2.58
CA GLY A 103 9.26 25.72 -2.02
C GLY A 103 8.07 26.06 -2.93
N ASP A 104 7.91 25.37 -4.07
CA ASP A 104 6.75 25.54 -4.95
C ASP A 104 5.55 24.72 -4.42
N ASP A 105 4.58 25.40 -3.83
CA ASP A 105 3.38 24.75 -3.26
C ASP A 105 2.46 24.17 -4.33
N GLY A 106 2.45 24.75 -5.53
CA GLY A 106 1.72 24.22 -6.67
C GLY A 106 2.28 22.88 -7.12
N GLU A 107 3.60 22.76 -7.25
CA GLU A 107 4.28 21.50 -7.58
C GLU A 107 4.03 20.43 -6.49
N LEU A 108 4.13 20.81 -5.22
CA LEU A 108 3.84 19.91 -4.10
C LEU A 108 2.41 19.35 -4.16
N PHE A 109 1.41 20.21 -4.34
CA PHE A 109 0.02 19.78 -4.42
C PHE A 109 -0.29 19.02 -5.70
N ALA A 110 0.33 19.37 -6.82
CA ALA A 110 0.19 18.62 -8.06
C ALA A 110 0.65 17.17 -7.88
N MET A 111 1.77 16.92 -7.19
CA MET A 111 2.25 15.55 -6.95
C MET A 111 1.42 14.81 -5.90
N MET A 112 0.92 15.52 -4.89
CA MET A 112 0.06 14.92 -3.86
C MET A 112 -1.34 14.56 -4.37
N LEU A 113 -1.93 15.39 -5.25
CA LEU A 113 -3.35 15.31 -5.61
C LEU A 113 -3.63 15.06 -7.10
N GLY A 114 -2.59 15.12 -7.95
CA GLY A 114 -2.69 14.94 -9.39
C GLY A 114 -3.16 13.54 -9.79
N HIS A 115 -3.76 13.44 -10.97
CA HIS A 115 -4.25 12.18 -11.54
C HIS A 115 -3.33 11.59 -12.62
N ASP A 116 -2.26 12.29 -12.96
CA ASP A 116 -1.31 11.80 -13.94
C ASP A 116 -0.44 10.65 -13.39
N ASP A 117 0.26 9.98 -14.30
CA ASP A 117 1.11 8.84 -13.99
C ASP A 117 2.28 9.23 -13.07
N THR A 118 2.77 10.47 -13.17
CA THR A 118 3.87 10.97 -12.34
C THR A 118 3.43 11.09 -10.89
N ALA A 119 2.30 11.74 -10.64
CA ALA A 119 1.71 11.90 -9.32
C ALA A 119 1.31 10.54 -8.71
N THR A 120 0.72 9.66 -9.52
CA THR A 120 0.36 8.29 -9.13
C THR A 120 1.59 7.49 -8.70
N ARG A 121 2.66 7.53 -9.50
CA ARG A 121 3.93 6.86 -9.19
C ARG A 121 4.57 7.43 -7.93
N LEU A 122 4.61 8.76 -7.77
CA LEU A 122 5.21 9.36 -6.58
C LEU A 122 4.41 9.02 -5.32
N ARG A 123 3.08 8.90 -5.39
CA ARG A 123 2.26 8.42 -4.28
C ARG A 123 2.49 6.95 -3.90
N GLU A 124 3.24 6.15 -4.67
CA GLU A 124 3.73 4.85 -4.17
C GLU A 124 4.67 5.01 -2.98
N SER A 125 5.32 6.16 -2.87
CA SER A 125 6.22 6.54 -1.79
C SER A 125 5.65 7.79 -1.14
N MET A 126 4.86 7.68 -0.07
CA MET A 126 4.22 8.84 0.57
C MET A 126 5.05 9.38 1.75
N PRO A 127 6.07 10.24 1.56
CA PRO A 127 6.87 10.76 2.67
C PRO A 127 6.12 11.76 3.56
N PHE A 128 4.87 12.10 3.28
CA PHE A 128 4.03 12.94 4.14
C PHE A 128 3.14 12.11 5.10
N VAL A 129 3.38 10.80 5.23
CA VAL A 129 2.71 9.97 6.26
C VAL A 129 3.12 10.39 7.67
N GLY A 130 2.22 10.19 8.63
CA GLY A 130 2.46 10.48 10.05
C GLY A 130 1.96 11.84 10.53
N LEU A 131 1.48 12.71 9.62
CA LEU A 131 0.79 13.95 9.99
C LEU A 131 -0.62 13.69 10.51
N LEU A 132 -1.37 12.80 9.86
CA LEU A 132 -2.73 12.49 10.28
C LEU A 132 -2.76 11.60 11.54
N PRO A 133 -3.75 11.79 12.42
CA PRO A 133 -4.05 10.84 13.48
C PRO A 133 -4.33 9.43 12.93
N GLN A 134 -3.93 8.40 13.67
CA GLN A 134 -4.17 7.00 13.28
C GLN A 134 -5.65 6.67 13.10
N SER A 135 -6.54 7.31 13.87
CA SER A 135 -7.99 7.17 13.72
C SER A 135 -8.50 7.65 12.36
N GLU A 136 -7.94 8.75 11.85
CA GLU A 136 -8.33 9.33 10.56
C GLU A 136 -7.82 8.47 9.40
N VAL A 137 -6.58 8.00 9.47
CA VAL A 137 -6.03 7.05 8.48
C VAL A 137 -6.88 5.77 8.45
N ARG A 138 -7.24 5.24 9.62
CA ARG A 138 -8.09 4.04 9.72
C ARG A 138 -9.47 4.26 9.09
N ARG A 139 -10.11 5.39 9.36
CA ARG A 139 -11.40 5.76 8.74
C ARG A 139 -11.31 5.76 7.21
N LEU A 140 -10.27 6.38 6.65
CA LEU A 140 -10.05 6.42 5.19
C LEU A 140 -9.82 5.02 4.59
N HIS A 141 -9.11 4.14 5.30
CA HIS A 141 -8.94 2.75 4.90
C HIS A 141 -10.25 1.95 4.92
N GLU A 142 -11.10 2.16 5.92
CA GLU A 142 -12.41 1.53 6.02
C GLU A 142 -13.35 2.01 4.90
N GLU A 143 -13.35 3.31 4.59
CA GLU A 143 -14.11 3.89 3.48
C GLU A 143 -13.69 3.37 2.10
N ALA A 144 -12.39 3.15 1.88
CA ALA A 144 -11.91 2.60 0.61
C ALA A 144 -12.24 1.11 0.44
N ALA A 145 -12.47 0.39 1.54
CA ALA A 145 -12.78 -1.04 1.55
C ALA A 145 -14.29 -1.35 1.46
N ALA A 146 -15.14 -0.34 1.67
CA ALA A 146 -16.61 -0.42 1.55
C ALA A 146 -17.06 -0.40 0.08
#